data_AF-A0A819EHP6-F1
#
_entry.id   AF-A0A819EHP6-F1
#
_cell.length_a   1.000
_cell.length_b   1.000
_cell.length_c   1.000
_cell.angle_alpha   90.00
_cell.angle_beta   90.00
_cell.angle_gamma   90.00
#
_symmetry.space_group_name_H-M   'P 1'
#
loop_
_entity.id
_entity.type
_entity.pdbx_description
1 polymer ?
#
loop_
_entity_poly.entity_id
_entity_poly.type
_entity_poly.pdbx_seq_one_letter_code
_entity_poly.pdbx_strand_id
1 'polypeptide(L)'
;MTFLREECSRSSYYSETSLFSLSLCLLDAILRDSTHVTTDIHVERFFIFSLTFVLKAILNSDEQKRCSDVLKNYVSVLPDDDREISVFDYYVDESCEWDLWTAKVDELNENIQDRIDVFGNILVQTVDLARAHYFLKYASLAQVNVLLTGTTGSCKSFLLDTFLSGLDQAHFLATRLNFSKATNSVDLQKFIEANVVHRQGFTYGAPLAKKLCLFIDDLQASTTNGLEKF
;
A
#
# COMPACT_ATOMS: atom_id res chain seq x y z
N MET A 1 -17.49 -0.80 -11.32
CA MET A 1 -16.66 -0.32 -12.45
C MET A 1 -17.37 0.76 -13.27
N THR A 2 -18.66 0.62 -13.62
CA THR A 2 -19.44 1.67 -14.32
C THR A 2 -19.36 3.03 -13.61
N PHE A 3 -19.52 3.06 -12.28
CA PHE A 3 -19.34 4.27 -11.48
C PHE A 3 -17.99 4.98 -11.71
N LEU A 4 -16.87 4.24 -11.78
CA LEU A 4 -15.55 4.82 -12.01
C LEU A 4 -15.43 5.48 -13.39
N ARG A 5 -16.13 4.96 -14.40
CA ARG A 5 -16.10 5.49 -15.76
C ARG A 5 -16.95 6.73 -15.93
N GLU A 6 -18.09 6.78 -15.25
CA GLU A 6 -19.14 7.76 -15.48
C GLU A 6 -19.10 8.92 -14.46
N GLU A 7 -18.69 8.65 -13.22
CA GLU A 7 -18.87 9.58 -12.09
C GLU A 7 -17.55 10.13 -11.50
N CYS A 8 -16.41 9.54 -11.87
CA CYS A 8 -15.09 9.92 -11.35
C CYS A 8 -14.26 10.73 -12.34
N SER A 9 -13.58 11.75 -11.81
CA SER A 9 -12.60 12.55 -12.53
C SER A 9 -11.34 11.73 -12.81
N ARG A 10 -10.80 11.80 -14.03
CA ARG A 10 -9.57 11.10 -14.41
C ARG A 10 -8.34 11.84 -13.87
N SER A 11 -8.13 11.82 -12.56
CA SER A 11 -6.96 12.43 -11.92
C SER A 11 -5.67 11.60 -12.11
N SER A 12 -5.80 10.29 -12.37
CA SER A 12 -4.68 9.38 -12.59
C SER A 12 -4.97 8.38 -13.70
N TYR A 13 -3.95 8.05 -14.50
CA TYR A 13 -4.04 6.97 -15.48
C TYR A 13 -3.96 5.63 -14.75
N TYR A 14 -5.11 4.99 -14.55
CA TYR A 14 -5.20 3.63 -14.04
C TYR A 14 -5.89 2.72 -15.05
N SER A 15 -5.52 1.44 -15.03
CA SER A 15 -6.30 0.40 -15.71
C SER A 15 -7.25 -0.23 -14.72
N GLU A 16 -8.51 -0.35 -15.10
CA GLU A 16 -9.54 -1.09 -14.35
C GLU A 16 -9.12 -2.52 -14.03
N THR A 17 -8.44 -3.17 -14.98
CA THR A 17 -7.92 -4.53 -14.78
C THR A 17 -6.82 -4.56 -13.72
N SER A 18 -5.97 -3.54 -13.68
CA SER A 18 -4.91 -3.42 -12.67
C SER A 18 -5.49 -3.16 -11.28
N LEU A 19 -6.53 -2.34 -11.15
CA LEU A 19 -7.21 -2.10 -9.88
C LEU A 19 -7.84 -3.37 -9.33
N PHE A 20 -8.59 -4.08 -10.17
CA PHE A 20 -9.24 -5.32 -9.75
C PHE A 20 -8.22 -6.43 -9.46
N SER A 21 -7.16 -6.53 -10.27
CA SER A 21 -6.07 -7.46 -9.98
C SER A 21 -5.40 -7.13 -8.65
N LEU A 22 -5.17 -5.85 -8.35
CA LEU A 22 -4.58 -5.42 -7.08
C LEU A 22 -5.49 -5.75 -5.89
N SER A 23 -6.80 -5.52 -6.00
CA SER A 23 -7.73 -5.88 -4.92
C SER A 23 -7.75 -7.38 -4.66
N LEU A 24 -7.64 -8.22 -5.69
CA LEU A 24 -7.55 -9.67 -5.54
C LEU A 24 -6.22 -10.12 -4.95
N CYS A 25 -5.10 -9.51 -5.37
CA CYS A 25 -3.78 -9.76 -4.77
C CYS A 25 -3.76 -9.41 -3.28
N LEU A 26 -4.36 -8.27 -2.89
CA LEU A 26 -4.48 -7.89 -1.48
C LEU A 26 -5.37 -8.87 -0.72
N LEU A 27 -6.52 -9.24 -1.27
CA LEU A 27 -7.41 -10.22 -0.65
C LEU A 27 -6.69 -11.54 -0.37
N ASP A 28 -6.01 -12.08 -1.38
CA ASP A 28 -5.27 -13.33 -1.26
C ASP A 28 -4.15 -13.24 -0.20
N ALA A 29 -3.42 -12.12 -0.13
CA ALA A 29 -2.44 -11.90 0.91
C ALA A 29 -3.05 -11.79 2.32
N ILE A 30 -4.17 -11.07 2.46
CA ILE A 30 -4.88 -10.93 3.73
C ILE A 30 -5.40 -12.28 4.21
N LEU A 31 -6.04 -13.06 3.32
CA LEU A 31 -6.57 -14.37 3.67
C LEU A 31 -5.48 -15.37 4.10
N ARG A 32 -4.30 -15.32 3.47
CA ARG A 32 -3.15 -16.16 3.88
C ARG A 32 -2.58 -15.78 5.24
N ASP A 33 -2.65 -14.50 5.61
CA ASP A 33 -2.19 -13.99 6.90
C ASP A 33 -3.25 -14.17 8.01
N SER A 34 -4.52 -14.39 7.64
CA SER A 34 -5.64 -14.49 8.57
C SER A 34 -5.81 -15.90 9.13
N THR A 35 -5.93 -16.02 10.45
CA THR A 35 -6.12 -17.31 11.14
C THR A 35 -7.58 -17.63 11.48
N HIS A 36 -8.47 -16.64 11.45
CA HIS A 36 -9.85 -16.73 11.95
C HIS A 36 -10.93 -16.79 10.86
N VAL A 37 -10.52 -16.87 9.59
CA VAL A 37 -11.45 -17.00 8.46
C VAL A 37 -12.07 -18.39 8.47
N THR A 38 -13.36 -18.45 8.81
CA THR A 38 -14.09 -19.72 8.99
C THR A 38 -15.40 -19.77 8.22
N THR A 39 -15.91 -18.63 7.77
CA THR A 39 -17.23 -18.51 7.15
C THR A 39 -17.15 -17.71 5.84
N ASP A 40 -18.16 -17.90 4.98
CA ASP A 40 -18.27 -17.17 3.71
C ASP A 40 -18.37 -15.65 3.94
N ILE A 41 -19.04 -15.23 5.03
CA ILE A 41 -19.18 -13.81 5.36
C ILE A 41 -17.83 -13.16 5.72
N HIS A 42 -16.89 -13.89 6.34
CA HIS A 42 -15.54 -13.35 6.59
C HIS A 42 -14.81 -13.08 5.27
N VAL A 43 -14.91 -14.02 4.32
CA VAL A 43 -14.31 -13.86 2.99
C VAL A 43 -14.95 -12.70 2.23
N GLU A 44 -16.28 -12.58 2.30
CA GLU A 44 -17.01 -11.49 1.65
C GLU A 44 -16.59 -10.12 2.22
N ARG A 45 -16.48 -9.98 3.54
CA ARG A 45 -15.99 -8.75 4.19
C ARG A 45 -14.58 -8.38 3.74
N PHE A 46 -13.64 -9.34 3.74
CA PHE A 46 -12.28 -9.08 3.28
C PHE A 46 -12.22 -8.74 1.79
N PHE A 47 -13.08 -9.34 0.95
CA PHE A 47 -13.16 -8.99 -0.47
C PHE A 47 -13.65 -7.55 -0.65
N ILE A 48 -14.73 -7.16 0.04
CA ILE A 48 -15.26 -5.80 -0.02
C ILE A 48 -14.24 -4.80 0.51
N PHE A 49 -13.58 -5.10 1.64
CA PHE A 49 -12.52 -4.27 2.19
C PHE A 49 -11.36 -4.11 1.20
N SER A 50 -10.86 -5.19 0.60
CA SER A 50 -9.75 -5.12 -0.35
C SER A 50 -10.09 -4.27 -1.57
N LEU A 51 -11.35 -4.36 -2.03
CA LEU A 51 -11.86 -3.53 -3.13
C LEU A 51 -11.95 -2.05 -2.72
N THR A 52 -12.60 -1.72 -1.60
CA THR A 52 -12.74 -0.32 -1.15
C THR A 52 -11.39 0.29 -0.82
N PHE A 53 -10.44 -0.48 -0.30
CA PHE A 53 -9.10 -0.02 0.03
C PHE A 53 -8.32 0.43 -1.21
N VAL A 54 -8.38 -0.34 -2.30
CA VAL A 54 -7.77 0.04 -3.58
C VAL A 54 -8.50 1.22 -4.22
N LEU A 55 -9.83 1.25 -4.15
CA LEU A 55 -10.63 2.36 -4.68
C LEU A 55 -10.31 3.67 -3.93
N LYS A 56 -10.13 3.65 -2.61
CA LYS A 56 -9.79 4.85 -1.83
C LYS A 56 -8.55 5.56 -2.37
N ALA A 57 -7.56 4.80 -2.83
CA ALA A 57 -6.29 5.34 -3.33
C ALA A 57 -6.42 6.15 -4.62
N ILE A 58 -7.50 5.95 -5.39
CA ILE A 58 -7.74 6.65 -6.66
C ILE A 58 -8.84 7.71 -6.58
N LEU A 59 -9.70 7.64 -5.55
CA LEU A 59 -10.85 8.52 -5.40
C LEU A 59 -10.51 9.72 -4.53
N ASN A 60 -10.94 10.92 -4.95
CA ASN A 60 -10.91 12.10 -4.08
C ASN A 60 -12.02 12.03 -3.01
N SER A 61 -12.01 12.95 -2.05
CA SER A 61 -12.94 12.93 -0.91
C SER A 61 -14.42 12.95 -1.32
N ASP A 62 -14.78 13.73 -2.35
CA ASP A 62 -16.17 13.82 -2.84
C ASP A 62 -16.60 12.55 -3.57
N GLU A 63 -15.70 11.96 -4.35
CA GLU A 63 -15.92 10.68 -5.02
C GLU A 63 -16.01 9.52 -4.03
N GLN A 64 -15.23 9.53 -2.95
CA GLN A 64 -15.33 8.55 -1.88
C GLN A 64 -16.72 8.61 -1.22
N LYS A 65 -17.26 9.81 -0.99
CA LYS A 65 -18.62 9.94 -0.43
C LYS A 65 -19.67 9.34 -1.36
N ARG A 66 -19.68 9.73 -2.64
CA ARG A 66 -20.61 9.20 -3.65
C ARG A 66 -20.48 7.68 -3.83
N CYS A 67 -19.25 7.17 -3.85
CA CYS A 67 -18.99 5.73 -3.97
C CYS A 67 -19.46 4.96 -2.73
N SER A 68 -19.25 5.52 -1.55
CA SER A 68 -19.76 4.96 -0.28
C SER A 68 -21.28 4.83 -0.30
N ASP A 69 -21.99 5.88 -0.74
CA ASP A 69 -23.46 5.86 -0.82
C ASP A 69 -23.96 4.80 -1.80
N VAL A 70 -23.28 4.64 -2.94
CA VAL A 70 -23.58 3.57 -3.89
C VAL A 70 -23.35 2.19 -3.25
N LEU A 71 -22.20 1.96 -2.62
CA LEU A 71 -21.85 0.66 -2.03
C LEU A 71 -22.84 0.23 -0.93
N LYS A 72 -23.30 1.17 -0.10
CA LYS A 72 -24.33 0.92 0.94
C LYS A 72 -25.65 0.39 0.37
N ASN A 73 -25.97 0.67 -0.89
CA ASN A 73 -27.18 0.16 -1.54
C ASN A 73 -27.02 -1.26 -2.15
N TYR A 74 -25.79 -1.72 -2.39
CA TYR A 74 -25.53 -2.96 -3.13
C TYR A 74 -24.80 -4.04 -2.31
N VAL A 75 -24.17 -3.67 -1.19
CA VAL A 75 -23.35 -4.58 -0.39
C VAL A 75 -23.97 -4.77 0.99
N SER A 76 -24.42 -5.99 1.27
CA SER A 76 -25.11 -6.33 2.52
C SER A 76 -24.18 -6.58 3.71
N VAL A 77 -22.90 -6.87 3.45
CA VAL A 77 -21.93 -7.20 4.51
C VAL A 77 -21.21 -5.99 5.09
N LEU A 78 -21.60 -4.76 4.72
CA LEU A 78 -21.04 -3.52 5.26
C LEU A 78 -21.42 -3.34 6.74
N PRO A 79 -20.68 -2.50 7.49
CA PRO A 79 -21.06 -2.15 8.87
C PRO A 79 -22.45 -1.49 8.89
N ASP A 80 -23.32 -1.98 9.78
CA ASP A 80 -24.60 -1.35 10.07
C ASP A 80 -24.37 -0.28 11.15
N ASP A 81 -24.11 0.95 10.71
CA ASP A 81 -23.86 2.09 11.59
C ASP A 81 -24.81 3.23 11.24
N ASP A 82 -25.56 3.70 12.26
CA ASP A 82 -26.50 4.82 12.15
C ASP A 82 -25.79 6.16 11.87
N ARG A 83 -24.47 6.22 12.06
CA ARG A 83 -23.65 7.40 11.79
C ARG A 83 -23.37 7.47 10.28
N GLU A 84 -23.34 8.69 9.72
CA GLU A 84 -22.97 8.94 8.32
C GLU A 84 -21.45 8.75 8.06
N ILE A 85 -20.90 7.61 8.45
CA ILE A 85 -19.49 7.26 8.24
C ILE A 85 -19.32 6.65 6.85
N SER A 86 -18.25 7.03 6.17
CA SER A 86 -17.90 6.51 4.86
C SER A 86 -17.41 5.06 4.98
N VAL A 87 -17.77 4.20 4.02
CA VAL A 87 -17.25 2.82 3.97
C VAL A 87 -15.71 2.77 3.89
N PHE A 88 -15.10 3.85 3.41
CA PHE A 88 -13.64 4.01 3.29
C PHE A 88 -12.94 4.35 4.62
N ASP A 89 -13.69 4.50 5.71
CA ASP A 89 -13.15 4.75 7.05
C ASP A 89 -13.10 3.51 7.94
N TYR A 90 -13.59 2.39 7.41
CA TYR A 90 -13.53 1.09 8.06
C TYR A 90 -12.37 0.23 7.55
N TYR A 91 -11.96 -0.72 8.38
CA TYR A 91 -11.13 -1.88 8.03
C TYR A 91 -11.77 -3.15 8.60
N VAL A 92 -11.28 -4.30 8.15
CA VAL A 92 -11.64 -5.59 8.76
C VAL A 92 -10.50 -6.03 9.66
N ASP A 93 -10.82 -6.26 10.93
CA ASP A 93 -9.86 -6.63 11.97
C ASP A 93 -9.48 -8.12 11.92
N GLU A 94 -8.60 -8.52 12.82
CA GLU A 94 -8.12 -9.89 12.99
C GLU A 94 -9.25 -10.87 13.39
N SER A 95 -10.34 -10.35 13.97
CA SER A 95 -11.57 -11.08 14.30
C SER A 95 -12.50 -11.27 13.10
N CYS A 96 -12.14 -10.76 11.92
CA CYS A 96 -12.95 -10.75 10.70
C CYS A 96 -14.21 -9.86 10.81
N GLU A 97 -14.21 -8.90 11.73
CA GLU A 97 -15.28 -7.91 11.94
C GLU A 97 -14.85 -6.53 11.43
N TRP A 98 -15.83 -5.68 11.12
CA TRP A 98 -15.55 -4.31 10.73
C TRP A 98 -15.26 -3.44 11.95
N ASP A 99 -14.25 -2.60 11.84
CA ASP A 99 -13.91 -1.59 12.83
C ASP A 99 -13.37 -0.32 12.16
N LEU A 100 -13.32 0.79 12.89
CA LEU A 100 -12.85 2.08 12.39
C LEU A 100 -11.33 2.17 12.44
N TRP A 101 -10.74 2.73 11.38
CA TRP A 101 -9.31 3.03 11.40
C TRP A 101 -8.90 3.94 12.57
N THR A 102 -9.80 4.80 13.05
CA THR A 102 -9.54 5.63 14.23
C THR A 102 -9.35 4.80 15.49
N ALA A 103 -10.15 3.74 15.69
CA ALA A 103 -10.01 2.84 16.83
C ALA A 103 -8.67 2.10 16.80
N LYS A 104 -8.27 1.59 15.62
CA LYS A 104 -6.95 0.97 15.43
C LYS A 104 -5.82 1.95 15.74
N VAL A 105 -5.95 3.21 15.32
CA VAL A 105 -4.95 4.24 15.58
C VAL A 105 -4.88 4.61 17.05
N ASP A 106 -6.01 4.66 17.75
CA ASP A 106 -6.05 4.92 19.18
C ASP A 106 -5.32 3.82 19.94
N GLU A 107 -5.59 2.54 19.63
CA GLU A 107 -4.86 1.38 20.18
C GLU A 107 -3.36 1.47 19.89
N LEU A 108 -2.98 1.70 18.63
CA LEU A 108 -1.58 1.92 18.24
C LEU A 108 -0.98 3.10 19.00
N ASN A 109 -1.81 4.07 19.42
CA ASN A 109 -1.43 5.28 20.12
C ASN A 109 -1.35 5.18 21.66
N GLU A 110 -1.81 4.09 22.29
CA GLU A 110 -1.74 3.90 23.75
C GLU A 110 -0.32 3.52 24.26
N ASN A 111 0.45 2.74 23.49
CA ASN A 111 1.81 2.30 23.86
C ASN A 111 2.91 3.33 23.54
N ILE A 112 3.07 4.35 24.39
CA ILE A 112 3.98 5.49 24.17
C ILE A 112 5.48 5.10 24.16
N GLN A 113 5.87 4.03 24.85
CA GLN A 113 7.30 3.69 25.06
C GLN A 113 8.06 3.35 23.78
N ASP A 114 7.36 2.89 22.74
CA ASP A 114 7.97 2.51 21.46
C ASP A 114 8.03 3.66 20.44
N ARG A 115 7.65 4.88 20.82
CA ARG A 115 7.41 6.00 19.88
C ARG A 115 8.38 7.15 19.94
N ILE A 116 9.42 7.05 20.76
CA ILE A 116 10.44 8.09 20.87
C ILE A 116 11.49 7.81 19.79
N ASP A 117 11.56 8.68 18.78
CA ASP A 117 12.62 8.61 17.78
C ASP A 117 14.01 8.91 18.40
N VAL A 118 15.07 8.72 17.62
CA VAL A 118 16.46 8.95 18.06
C VAL A 118 16.70 10.41 18.51
N PHE A 119 15.81 11.34 18.14
CA PHE A 119 15.84 12.75 18.48
C PHE A 119 14.91 13.15 19.63
N GLY A 120 14.20 12.19 20.23
CA GLY A 120 13.28 12.44 21.34
C GLY A 120 11.86 12.85 20.91
N ASN A 121 11.51 12.79 19.63
CA ASN A 121 10.17 13.14 19.15
C ASN A 121 9.21 11.97 19.32
N ILE A 122 8.00 12.25 19.81
CA ILE A 122 6.91 11.28 19.86
C ILE A 122 6.31 11.18 18.45
N LEU A 123 6.43 10.02 17.83
CA LEU A 123 5.80 9.73 16.55
C LEU A 123 4.35 9.31 16.79
N VAL A 124 3.41 10.22 16.53
CA VAL A 124 1.98 9.92 16.61
C VAL A 124 1.56 9.16 15.36
N GLN A 125 0.98 7.96 15.56
CA GLN A 125 0.37 7.22 14.45
C GLN A 125 -0.88 7.97 14.00
N THR A 126 -0.99 8.23 12.71
CA THR A 126 -2.20 8.79 12.10
C THR A 126 -2.93 7.71 11.32
N VAL A 127 -4.21 7.95 11.02
CA VAL A 127 -5.01 7.06 10.17
C VAL A 127 -4.35 6.84 8.81
N ASP A 128 -3.78 7.88 8.21
CA ASP A 128 -3.12 7.76 6.91
C ASP A 128 -1.83 6.95 6.99
N LEU A 129 -1.04 7.09 8.06
CA LEU A 129 0.15 6.27 8.29
C LEU A 129 -0.22 4.81 8.52
N ALA A 130 -1.23 4.53 9.35
CA ALA A 130 -1.70 3.18 9.62
C ALA A 130 -2.20 2.49 8.34
N ARG A 131 -2.99 3.19 7.52
CA ARG A 131 -3.46 2.70 6.21
C ARG A 131 -2.29 2.45 5.26
N ALA A 132 -1.35 3.38 5.14
CA ALA A 132 -0.21 3.22 4.25
C ALA A 132 0.71 2.07 4.67
N HIS A 133 0.93 1.89 5.97
CA HIS A 133 1.64 0.73 6.52
C HIS A 133 0.93 -0.59 6.23
N TYR A 134 -0.38 -0.64 6.43
CA TYR A 134 -1.20 -1.82 6.13
C TYR A 134 -1.09 -2.18 4.65
N PHE A 135 -1.23 -1.19 3.76
CA PHE A 135 -1.08 -1.39 2.32
C PHE A 135 0.30 -1.95 1.96
N LEU A 136 1.38 -1.37 2.49
CA LEU A 136 2.75 -1.84 2.25
C LEU A 136 2.97 -3.28 2.72
N LYS A 137 2.47 -3.63 3.90
CA LYS A 137 2.53 -5.00 4.44
C LYS A 137 1.91 -5.99 3.46
N TYR A 138 0.65 -5.80 3.10
CA TYR A 138 -0.05 -6.79 2.27
C TYR A 138 0.37 -6.76 0.81
N ALA A 139 0.79 -5.61 0.26
CA ALA A 139 1.41 -5.56 -1.06
C ALA A 139 2.73 -6.36 -1.10
N SER A 140 3.55 -6.26 -0.05
CA SER A 140 4.78 -7.06 0.09
C SER A 140 4.50 -8.56 0.20
N LEU A 141 3.50 -8.95 1.02
CA LEU A 141 3.05 -10.35 1.13
C LEU A 141 2.50 -10.88 -0.20
N ALA A 142 1.75 -10.05 -0.94
CA ALA A 142 1.25 -10.35 -2.29
C ALA A 142 2.37 -10.33 -3.36
N GLN A 143 3.57 -9.89 -3.02
CA GLN A 143 4.70 -9.70 -3.93
C GLN A 143 4.39 -8.75 -5.10
N VAL A 144 3.63 -7.69 -4.81
CA VAL A 144 3.25 -6.67 -5.78
C VAL A 144 4.12 -5.42 -5.57
N ASN A 145 4.67 -4.89 -6.67
CA ASN A 145 5.40 -3.63 -6.64
C ASN A 145 4.42 -2.46 -6.51
N VAL A 146 4.74 -1.50 -5.65
CA VAL A 146 3.87 -0.36 -5.34
C VAL A 146 4.57 0.97 -5.60
N LEU A 147 3.77 1.97 -5.96
CA LEU A 147 4.20 3.35 -6.08
C LEU A 147 3.50 4.18 -5.01
N LEU A 148 4.29 4.80 -4.13
CA LEU A 148 3.79 5.75 -3.14
C LEU A 148 3.97 7.17 -3.66
N THR A 149 2.87 7.88 -3.86
CA THR A 149 2.87 9.28 -4.29
C THR A 149 2.36 10.19 -3.18
N GLY A 150 2.71 11.47 -3.23
CA GLY A 150 2.23 12.49 -2.29
C GLY A 150 3.09 13.75 -2.34
N THR A 151 2.68 14.80 -1.66
CA THR A 151 3.43 16.05 -1.57
C THR A 151 4.71 15.92 -0.74
N THR A 152 5.67 16.83 -0.93
CA THR A 152 6.86 16.90 -0.07
C THR A 152 6.45 17.11 1.39
N GLY A 153 7.08 16.37 2.31
CA GLY A 153 6.74 16.41 3.73
C GLY A 153 5.63 15.47 4.18
N SER A 154 5.04 14.66 3.29
CA SER A 154 3.94 13.72 3.64
C SER A 154 4.41 12.42 4.32
N CYS A 155 5.52 12.45 5.08
CA CYS A 155 6.09 11.32 5.83
C CYS A 155 6.41 10.04 5.00
N LYS A 156 6.51 10.11 3.67
CA LYS A 156 6.83 8.95 2.81
C LYS A 156 8.14 8.27 3.19
N SER A 157 9.23 9.03 3.34
CA SER A 157 10.53 8.46 3.70
C SER A 157 10.50 7.80 5.08
N PHE A 158 9.81 8.44 6.05
CA PHE A 158 9.61 7.87 7.38
C PHE A 158 8.82 6.54 7.34
N LEU A 159 7.74 6.49 6.57
CA LEU A 159 6.95 5.28 6.36
C LEU A 159 7.81 4.15 5.78
N LEU A 160 8.62 4.47 4.76
CA LEU A 160 9.53 3.52 4.13
C LEU A 160 10.59 3.00 5.10
N ASP A 161 11.22 3.90 5.88
CA ASP A 161 12.25 3.51 6.85
C ASP A 161 11.69 2.63 7.97
N THR A 162 10.47 2.92 8.43
CA THR A 162 9.76 2.10 9.42
C THR A 162 9.41 0.73 8.84
N PHE A 163 8.90 0.67 7.61
CA PHE A 163 8.57 -0.58 6.94
C PHE A 163 9.81 -1.45 6.72
N LEU A 164 10.89 -0.84 6.22
CA LEU A 164 12.19 -1.48 5.99
C LEU A 164 12.78 -2.10 7.24
N SER A 165 12.73 -1.37 8.35
CA SER A 165 13.26 -1.82 9.64
C SER A 165 12.49 -3.01 10.21
N GLY A 166 11.21 -3.17 9.84
CA GLY A 166 10.36 -4.30 10.22
C GLY A 166 10.50 -5.54 9.34
N LEU A 167 11.25 -5.48 8.23
CA LEU A 167 11.44 -6.66 7.37
C LEU A 167 12.36 -7.68 8.03
N ASP A 168 11.97 -8.95 7.95
CA ASP A 168 12.80 -10.04 8.44
C ASP A 168 14.07 -10.18 7.58
N GLN A 169 15.20 -9.80 8.18
CA GLN A 169 16.51 -9.85 7.54
C GLN A 169 16.97 -11.27 7.20
N ALA A 170 16.36 -12.31 7.78
CA ALA A 170 16.63 -13.70 7.39
C ALA A 170 16.07 -14.00 5.99
N HIS A 171 14.91 -13.44 5.65
CA HIS A 171 14.19 -13.73 4.40
C HIS A 171 14.37 -12.62 3.35
N PHE A 172 14.63 -11.39 3.76
CA PHE A 172 14.70 -10.23 2.87
C PHE A 172 16.09 -9.59 2.87
N LEU A 173 16.54 -9.20 1.69
CA LEU A 173 17.60 -8.23 1.48
C LEU A 173 16.93 -6.93 1.07
N ALA A 174 16.91 -5.94 1.95
CA ALA A 174 16.31 -4.66 1.67
C ALA A 174 17.40 -3.63 1.29
N THR A 175 17.18 -2.91 0.20
CA THR A 175 18.14 -1.92 -0.30
C THR A 175 17.41 -0.69 -0.83
N ARG A 176 18.02 0.48 -0.66
CA ARG A 176 17.43 1.78 -1.01
C ARG A 176 18.30 2.48 -2.04
N LEU A 177 17.68 2.93 -3.11
CA LEU A 177 18.27 3.76 -4.14
C LEU A 177 17.55 5.11 -4.14
N ASN A 178 18.28 6.17 -3.80
CA ASN A 178 17.76 7.52 -3.93
C ASN A 178 18.01 7.99 -5.37
N PHE A 179 16.93 8.16 -6.13
CA PHE A 179 17.01 8.77 -7.45
C PHE A 179 17.26 10.27 -7.32
N SER A 180 18.02 10.78 -8.28
CA SER A 180 18.25 12.19 -8.45
C SER A 180 18.25 12.49 -9.94
N LYS A 181 18.27 13.78 -10.31
CA LYS A 181 18.41 14.18 -11.72
C LYS A 181 19.71 13.69 -12.39
N ALA A 182 20.71 13.29 -11.61
CA ALA A 182 21.99 12.77 -12.12
C ALA A 182 21.99 11.24 -12.27
N THR A 183 21.02 10.53 -11.70
CA THR A 183 20.94 9.07 -11.76
C THR A 183 20.48 8.65 -13.15
N ASN A 184 21.33 7.94 -13.89
CA ASN A 184 20.99 7.41 -15.22
C ASN A 184 20.73 5.90 -15.19
N SER A 185 20.37 5.33 -16.36
CA SER A 185 20.08 3.90 -16.49
C SER A 185 21.28 2.99 -16.17
N VAL A 186 22.51 3.44 -16.44
CA VAL A 186 23.73 2.69 -16.12
C VAL A 186 23.94 2.64 -14.61
N ASP A 187 23.65 3.72 -13.89
CA ASP A 187 23.74 3.75 -12.43
C ASP A 187 22.72 2.79 -11.80
N LEU A 188 21.46 2.81 -12.29
CA LEU A 188 20.42 1.87 -11.86
C LEU A 188 20.83 0.42 -12.13
N GLN A 189 21.35 0.13 -13.32
CA GLN A 189 21.79 -1.22 -13.69
C GLN A 189 22.91 -1.71 -12.76
N LYS A 190 23.96 -0.91 -12.57
CA LYS A 190 25.07 -1.23 -11.66
C LYS A 190 24.58 -1.46 -10.23
N PHE A 191 23.62 -0.65 -9.79
CA PHE A 191 23.02 -0.81 -8.47
C PHE A 191 22.28 -2.14 -8.32
N ILE A 192 21.48 -2.53 -9.32
CA ILE A 192 20.79 -3.83 -9.31
C ILE A 192 21.81 -4.97 -9.34
N GLU A 193 22.79 -4.91 -10.24
CA GLU A 193 23.86 -5.92 -10.38
C GLU A 193 24.66 -6.12 -9.09
N ALA A 194 24.89 -5.05 -8.32
CA ALA A 194 25.58 -5.13 -7.04
C ALA A 194 24.77 -5.85 -5.94
N ASN A 195 23.44 -5.94 -6.08
CA ASN A 195 22.54 -6.52 -5.08
C ASN A 195 21.97 -7.90 -5.49
N VAL A 196 22.34 -8.42 -6.66
CA VAL A 196 21.89 -9.73 -7.15
C VAL A 196 23.07 -10.64 -7.46
N VAL A 197 22.84 -11.94 -7.35
CA VAL A 197 23.73 -12.98 -7.84
C VAL A 197 23.08 -13.74 -8.98
N HIS A 198 23.88 -14.16 -9.94
CA HIS A 198 23.45 -15.09 -10.98
C HIS A 198 23.09 -16.43 -10.33
N ARG A 199 21.96 -17.01 -10.73
CA ARG A 199 21.52 -18.34 -10.27
C ARG A 199 21.67 -19.36 -11.40
N GLN A 200 20.74 -19.36 -12.35
CA GLN A 200 20.72 -20.30 -13.46
C GLN A 200 20.14 -19.63 -14.70
N GLY A 201 20.71 -19.90 -15.88
CA GLY A 201 20.23 -19.34 -17.14
C GLY A 201 20.23 -17.81 -17.09
N PHE A 202 19.05 -17.20 -17.27
CA PHE A 202 18.84 -15.75 -17.20
C PHE A 202 18.20 -15.30 -15.86
N THR A 203 18.28 -16.13 -14.83
CA THR A 203 17.69 -15.84 -13.52
C THR A 203 18.73 -15.26 -12.56
N TYR A 204 18.39 -14.09 -12.02
CA TYR A 204 19.13 -13.39 -10.99
C TYR A 204 18.26 -13.28 -9.73
N GLY A 205 18.88 -13.26 -8.56
CA GLY A 205 18.14 -13.04 -7.31
C GLY A 205 19.06 -12.57 -6.20
N ALA A 206 18.48 -12.19 -5.06
CA ALA A 206 19.29 -11.80 -3.91
C ALA A 206 20.20 -12.96 -3.46
N PRO A 207 21.39 -12.63 -2.90
CA PRO A 207 22.27 -13.57 -2.23
C PRO A 207 21.55 -14.40 -1.15
N LEU A 208 22.13 -15.56 -0.82
CA LEU A 208 21.69 -16.40 0.31
C LEU A 208 20.22 -16.83 0.25
N ALA A 209 19.67 -17.01 -0.95
CA ALA A 209 18.27 -17.38 -1.19
C ALA A 209 17.23 -16.42 -0.59
N LYS A 210 17.61 -15.18 -0.28
CA LYS A 210 16.69 -14.13 0.18
C LYS A 210 15.83 -13.58 -0.97
N LYS A 211 14.81 -12.80 -0.62
CA LYS A 211 14.05 -11.94 -1.53
C LYS A 211 14.65 -10.53 -1.55
N LEU A 212 14.91 -9.97 -2.72
CA LEU A 212 15.36 -8.58 -2.85
C LEU A 212 14.16 -7.65 -2.72
N CYS A 213 14.21 -6.70 -1.79
CA CYS A 213 13.25 -5.62 -1.66
C CYS A 213 13.95 -4.30 -2.02
N LEU A 214 13.64 -3.77 -3.19
CA LEU A 214 14.26 -2.55 -3.72
C LEU A 214 13.33 -1.36 -3.49
N PHE A 215 13.83 -0.37 -2.76
CA PHE A 215 13.13 0.90 -2.54
C PHE A 215 13.77 1.99 -3.38
N ILE A 216 12.96 2.63 -4.20
CA ILE A 216 13.39 3.75 -5.03
C ILE A 216 12.75 5.01 -4.43
N ASP A 217 13.57 5.87 -3.84
CA ASP A 217 13.12 7.14 -3.27
C ASP A 217 13.44 8.31 -4.22
N ASP A 218 12.68 9.40 -4.12
CA ASP A 218 12.86 10.64 -4.87
C ASP A 218 12.92 10.45 -6.40
N LEU A 219 11.87 9.83 -6.96
CA LEU A 219 11.61 9.82 -8.40
C LEU A 219 11.21 11.23 -8.87
N GLN A 220 12.14 12.18 -8.85
CA GLN A 220 11.97 13.41 -9.62
C GLN A 220 11.97 13.02 -11.07
N ALA A 221 10.92 13.39 -11.82
CA ALA A 221 10.88 13.18 -13.26
C ALA A 221 12.16 13.78 -13.86
N SER A 222 13.08 12.90 -14.28
CA SER A 222 14.23 13.30 -15.07
C SER A 222 13.68 14.03 -16.27
N THR A 223 14.10 15.28 -16.48
CA THR A 223 13.74 16.08 -17.64
C THR A 223 13.89 15.19 -18.86
N THR A 224 12.80 14.96 -19.59
CA THR A 224 12.81 14.18 -20.83
C THR A 224 13.92 14.73 -21.73
N ASN A 225 14.98 13.96 -21.94
CA ASN A 225 15.94 14.26 -22.99
C ASN A 225 15.15 14.30 -24.31
N GLY A 226 15.22 15.45 -24.98
CA GLY A 226 14.43 15.83 -26.15
C GLY A 226 14.08 14.70 -27.12
N LEU A 227 12.88 14.15 -26.96
CA LEU A 227 12.15 13.45 -28.01
C LEU A 227 11.03 14.37 -28.51
N GLU A 228 11.41 15.60 -28.88
CA GLU A 228 10.75 16.31 -29.97
C GLU A 228 11.52 15.99 -31.25
N LYS A 229 10.78 15.49 -32.26
CA LYS A 229 11.20 15.13 -33.62
C LYS A 229 11.73 13.69 -33.77
N PHE A 230 10.84 12.75 -34.10
CA PHE A 230 10.61 12.32 -35.49
C PHE A 230 9.15 11.91 -35.67
#